data_AF-A0A8S0WD83-F1
#
_entry.id   AF-A0A8S0WD83-F1
#
_cell.length_a   1.000
_cell.length_b   1.000
_cell.length_c   1.000
_cell.angle_alpha   90.00
_cell.angle_beta   90.00
_cell.angle_gamma   90.00
#
_symmetry.space_group_name_H-M   'P 1'
#
loop_
_entity.id
_entity.type
_entity.pdbx_description
1 polymer ?
#
loop_
_entity_poly.entity_id
_entity_poly.type
_entity_poly.pdbx_seq_one_letter_code
_entity_poly.pdbx_strand_id
1 'polypeptide(L)' 'MKRSQLAPAAACLIFGACLSGCAPVAPWERGNLAKPQMALDVNPMLSTLRSHNYSSREAASGGSSAAGGGCGCY' A
#
# COMPACT_ATOMS: atom_id res chain seq x y z
N MET A 1 -29.03 21.14 -32.02
CA MET A 1 -27.74 20.58 -32.49
C MET A 1 -26.52 20.90 -31.60
N LYS A 2 -26.66 21.55 -30.42
CA LYS A 2 -25.53 21.95 -29.55
C LYS A 2 -25.37 21.14 -28.25
N ARG A 3 -26.31 20.21 -27.94
CA ARG A 3 -26.31 19.43 -26.68
C ARG A 3 -25.43 18.17 -26.72
N SER A 4 -25.23 17.57 -27.90
CA SER A 4 -24.43 16.34 -28.06
C SER A 4 -22.92 16.55 -27.95
N GLN A 5 -22.43 17.78 -28.13
CA GLN A 5 -21.00 18.11 -28.02
C GLN A 5 -20.54 18.39 -26.57
N LEU A 6 -21.48 18.51 -25.62
CA LEU A 6 -21.19 18.78 -24.21
C LEU A 6 -20.86 17.50 -23.41
N ALA A 7 -21.30 16.33 -23.88
CA ALA A 7 -21.07 15.04 -23.22
C ALA A 7 -19.59 14.60 -23.14
N PRO A 8 -18.78 14.66 -24.22
CA PRO A 8 -17.36 14.28 -24.12
C PRO A 8 -16.54 15.28 -23.30
N ALA A 9 -16.89 16.57 -23.36
CA ALA A 9 -16.22 17.62 -22.58
C ALA A 9 -16.47 17.46 -21.06
N ALA A 10 -17.70 17.11 -20.67
CA ALA A 10 -18.03 16.82 -19.27
C ALA A 10 -17.32 15.57 -18.74
N ALA A 11 -17.24 14.49 -19.54
CA ALA A 11 -16.53 13.27 -19.15
C ALA A 11 -15.02 13.50 -18.97
N CYS A 12 -14.40 14.31 -19.83
CA CYS A 12 -12.98 14.64 -19.74
C CYS A 12 -12.66 15.49 -18.49
N LEU A 13 -13.55 16.42 -18.11
CA LEU A 13 -13.42 17.20 -16.88
C LEU A 13 -13.54 16.35 -15.61
N ILE A 14 -14.46 15.38 -15.59
CA ILE A 14 -14.63 14.46 -14.46
C ILE A 14 -13.38 13.57 -14.30
N PHE A 15 -12.84 13.05 -15.40
CA PHE A 15 -11.63 12.23 -15.37
C PHE A 15 -10.41 13.02 -14.88
N GLY A 16 -10.24 14.27 -15.33
CA GLY A 16 -9.16 15.15 -14.87
C GLY A 16 -9.20 15.47 -13.36
N ALA A 17 -10.39 15.60 -12.78
CA ALA A 17 -10.55 15.87 -11.36
C ALA A 17 -10.05 14.72 -10.46
N CYS A 18 -10.18 13.46 -10.91
CA CYS A 18 -9.73 12.29 -10.17
C CYS A 18 -8.21 12.20 -9.99
N LEU A 19 -7.40 12.86 -10.84
CA LEU A 19 -5.94 12.85 -10.73
C LEU A 19 -5.39 13.86 -9.70
N SER A 20 -6.24 14.72 -9.14
CA SER A 20 -5.81 15.78 -8.19
C SER A 20 -5.53 15.27 -6.75
N GLY A 21 -5.73 13.98 -6.46
CA GLY A 21 -5.53 13.41 -5.13
C GLY A 21 -4.06 13.13 -4.75
N CYS A 22 -3.14 13.14 -5.71
CA CYS A 22 -1.72 12.89 -5.45
C CYS A 22 -1.00 14.18 -5.07
N ALA A 23 -0.85 14.46 -3.77
CA ALA A 23 -0.04 15.57 -3.28
C ALA A 23 1.37 15.10 -2.91
N PRO A 24 2.43 15.84 -3.29
CA PRO A 24 3.78 15.59 -2.79
C PRO A 24 3.82 15.92 -1.29
N VAL A 25 4.07 14.90 -0.45
CA VAL A 25 4.25 15.07 1.00
C VAL A 25 5.73 15.11 1.30
N ALA A 26 6.18 16.09 2.09
CA ALA A 26 7.59 16.18 2.43
C ALA A 26 8.00 15.00 3.33
N PRO A 27 9.23 14.47 3.21
CA PRO A 27 9.63 13.25 3.93
C PRO A 27 9.44 13.30 5.45
N TRP A 28 9.57 14.48 6.06
CA TRP A 28 9.43 14.71 7.50
C TRP A 28 7.97 14.84 7.97
N GLU A 29 7.02 15.15 7.10
CA GLU A 29 5.59 15.24 7.44
C GLU A 29 4.97 13.85 7.64
N ARG A 30 5.58 12.81 7.05
CA ARG A 30 5.12 11.41 7.17
C ARG A 30 4.99 10.94 8.61
N GLY A 31 5.86 11.41 9.52
CA GLY A 31 5.78 11.05 10.94
C GLY A 31 4.50 11.55 11.62
N ASN A 32 3.97 12.70 11.18
CA ASN A 32 2.73 13.26 11.72
C ASN A 32 1.47 12.68 11.03
N LEU A 33 1.58 12.31 9.75
CA LEU A 33 0.49 11.71 8.99
C LEU A 33 0.27 10.23 9.35
N ALA A 34 1.33 9.49 9.70
CA ALA A 34 1.27 8.08 10.07
C ALA A 34 0.74 7.89 11.50
N LYS A 35 -0.59 7.83 11.63
CA LYS A 35 -1.24 7.60 12.93
C LYS A 35 -0.97 6.17 13.44
N PRO A 36 -0.84 5.95 14.76
CA PRO A 36 -0.60 4.61 15.32
C PRO A 36 -1.64 3.56 14.91
N GLN A 37 -2.90 3.96 14.69
CA GLN A 37 -3.99 3.09 14.27
C GLN A 37 -3.87 2.61 12.82
N MET A 38 -3.00 3.23 12.02
CA MET A 38 -2.68 2.83 10.64
C MET A 38 -1.48 1.87 10.58
N ALA A 39 -0.96 1.43 11.74
CA ALA A 39 0.12 0.47 11.78
C ALA A 39 -0.30 -0.84 11.08
N LEU A 40 0.56 -1.34 10.19
CA LEU A 40 0.36 -2.60 9.48
C LEU A 40 0.26 -3.79 10.44
N ASP A 41 0.92 -3.68 11.58
CA ASP A 41 0.88 -4.63 12.67
C ASP A 41 0.71 -3.90 13.99
N VAL A 42 -0.30 -4.30 14.74
CA VAL A 42 -0.67 -3.73 16.03
C VAL A 42 0.31 -4.16 17.12
N ASN A 43 0.94 -5.33 16.99
CA ASN A 43 1.90 -5.84 17.97
C ASN A 43 3.14 -6.45 17.29
N PRO A 44 4.11 -5.61 16.88
CA PRO A 44 5.32 -6.06 16.18
C PRO A 44 6.17 -7.04 17.01
N MET A 45 6.11 -6.96 18.34
CA MET A 45 6.88 -7.86 19.19
C MET A 45 6.29 -9.29 19.20
N LEU A 46 4.97 -9.39 19.21
CA LEU A 46 4.28 -10.68 19.14
C LEU A 46 4.40 -11.31 17.75
N SER A 47 4.30 -10.51 16.69
CA SER A 47 4.40 -11.01 15.33
C SER A 47 5.81 -11.52 15.02
N THR A 48 6.85 -10.80 15.45
CA THR A 48 8.25 -11.24 15.32
C THR A 48 8.50 -12.54 16.09
N LEU A 49 8.01 -12.64 17.32
CA LEU A 49 8.12 -13.88 18.10
C LEU A 49 7.40 -15.05 17.44
N ARG A 50 6.19 -14.82 16.91
CA ARG A 50 5.44 -15.85 16.18
C ARG A 50 6.15 -16.27 14.90
N SER A 51 6.69 -15.31 14.15
CA SER A 51 7.47 -15.57 12.94
C SER A 51 8.73 -16.38 13.25
N HIS A 52 9.45 -16.05 14.31
CA HIS A 52 10.63 -16.81 14.75
C HIS A 52 10.30 -18.27 15.10
N ASN A 53 9.22 -18.48 15.86
CA ASN A 53 8.76 -19.83 16.21
C ASN A 53 8.31 -20.62 14.97
N TYR A 54 7.56 -19.98 14.07
CA TYR A 54 7.09 -20.62 12.85
C TYR A 54 8.26 -20.96 11.91
N SER A 55 9.18 -20.01 11.69
CA SER A 55 10.38 -20.22 10.89
C SER A 55 11.28 -21.33 11.43
N SER A 56 11.34 -21.50 12.75
CA SER A 56 12.13 -22.57 13.36
C SER A 56 11.52 -23.95 13.13
N ARG A 57 10.19 -24.03 12.99
CA ARG A 57 9.45 -25.29 12.80
C ARG A 57 9.31 -25.66 11.34
N GLU A 58 9.07 -24.67 10.48
CA GLU A 58 8.72 -24.85 9.07
C GLU A 58 9.77 -24.20 8.15
N ALA A 59 11.05 -24.22 8.53
CA ALA A 59 12.14 -23.54 7.81
C ALA A 59 12.21 -23.88 6.30
N ALA A 60 11.71 -25.05 5.91
CA ALA A 60 11.65 -25.49 4.52
C ALA A 60 10.51 -24.85 3.70
N SER A 61 9.48 -24.27 4.33
CA SER A 61 8.28 -23.76 3.65
C SER A 61 8.40 -22.31 3.14
N GLY A 62 9.54 -21.64 3.37
CA GLY A 62 9.70 -20.21 3.12
C GLY A 62 8.95 -19.38 4.18
N GLY A 63 9.65 -18.45 4.84
CA GLY A 63 9.09 -17.62 5.90
C GLY A 63 8.03 -16.63 5.39
N SER A 64 7.20 -16.13 6.31
CA SER A 64 6.08 -15.21 6.03
C SER A 64 6.49 -13.77 5.69
N SER A 65 7.79 -13.46 5.57
CA SER A 65 8.28 -12.14 5.18
C SER A 65 8.47 -12.06 3.68
N ALA A 66 7.82 -11.07 3.05
CA ALA A 66 8.07 -10.64 1.67
C ALA A 66 9.45 -9.95 1.49
N ALA A 67 10.47 -10.43 2.21
CA ALA A 67 11.87 -10.13 1.97
C ALA A 67 12.48 -11.43 1.40
N GLY A 68 12.85 -11.37 0.13
CA GLY A 68 13.11 -12.51 -0.75
C GLY A 68 13.93 -13.64 -0.12
N GLY A 69 13.36 -14.83 -0.23
CA GLY A 69 14.02 -16.11 0.07
C GLY A 69 13.36 -17.27 -0.66
N GLY A 70 12.74 -17.00 -1.81
CA GLY A 70 12.22 -18.01 -2.73
C GLY A 70 12.92 -17.88 -4.08
N CYS A 71 13.13 -19.01 -4.75
CA CYS A 71 13.46 -19.10 -6.18
C CYS A 71 12.73 -17.97 -6.93
N GLY A 72 13.46 -16.95 -7.38
CA GLY A 72 12.92 -15.71 -7.93
C GLY A 72 12.19 -15.91 -9.25
N CYS A 73 10.96 -16.42 -9.18
CA CYS A 73 10.01 -16.39 -10.28
C CYS A 73 8.99 -15.27 -10.01
N TYR A 74 9.43 -14.04 -10.25
CA TYR A 74 8.62 -13.00 -10.88
C TYR A 74 9.39 -12.48 -12.10
#